data_AF-A0A7K1KIT0-F1
#
_entry.id   AF-A0A7K1KIT0-F1
#
_cell.length_a   1.000
_cell.length_b   1.000
_cell.length_c   1.000
_cell.angle_alpha   90.00
_cell.angle_beta   90.00
_cell.angle_gamma   90.00
#
_symmetry.space_group_name_H-M   'P 1'
#
loop_
_entity.id
_entity.type
_entity.pdbx_description
1 polymer ?
#
loop_
_entity_poly.entity_id
_entity_poly.type
_entity_poly.pdbx_seq_one_letter_code
_entity_poly.pdbx_strand_id
1 'polypeptide(L)'
;MVDLAVTETLVLRFADVGVATYASLRVVGEPSRSVSWVLEEPHLQAACDELDLALPDPRNGETAGEAIERALRTGALADHDSELELARGLGAGLIGIDGWQLLADCVTSPRAALFVTPSPRLARVPWGQLAMPGPDGLRLMELADVLMAVPPNIVHAPRATVGWSARRDRPAVLVLDPRIPGQRPDSALGSVLGRPSPRSALARHFAPLVDAGQVLPAASTPEELFRRTDIDRHWLAQACASEPARLLYVGHASAAEGGVGHADRAALHLAEGCAFTAADVMAAGLAIPPRVALLACASGGDYRFDEATGLVAAMVLGGAQLVTATLWSLPTTAGYRRFASGPTELVVDPMAETVAGVDLAHCEQDAGIAVNRWQRTQLRRWRDGDVTASPLYWAALATFAVDGAR
;
A
#
# COMPACT_ATOMS: atom_id res chain seq x y z
N MET A 1 33.33 9.59 -3.48
CA MET A 1 32.57 8.53 -4.17
C MET A 1 32.18 7.55 -3.09
N VAL A 2 31.03 7.79 -2.46
CA VAL A 2 30.51 6.86 -1.46
C VAL A 2 29.96 5.69 -2.26
N ASP A 3 30.55 4.51 -2.03
CA ASP A 3 30.14 3.25 -2.61
C ASP A 3 28.73 2.95 -2.09
N LEU A 4 27.71 3.44 -2.80
CA LEU A 4 26.33 2.97 -2.63
C LEU A 4 26.39 1.51 -3.07
N ALA A 5 26.47 0.59 -2.11
CA ALA A 5 26.32 -0.83 -2.39
C ALA A 5 24.97 -1.01 -3.11
N VAL A 6 25.01 -1.08 -4.44
CA VAL A 6 23.83 -1.29 -5.25
C VAL A 6 23.36 -2.69 -4.92
N THR A 7 22.25 -2.80 -4.19
CA THR A 7 21.62 -4.08 -3.92
C THR A 7 21.23 -4.73 -5.25
N GLU A 8 21.45 -6.04 -5.35
CA GLU A 8 21.04 -6.81 -6.53
C GLU A 8 19.56 -6.52 -6.81
N THR A 9 19.23 -6.24 -8.08
CA THR A 9 17.85 -5.90 -8.46
C THR A 9 17.26 -7.06 -9.25
N LEU A 10 16.12 -7.55 -8.79
CA LEU A 10 15.34 -8.61 -9.41
C LEU A 10 14.08 -8.00 -10.04
N VAL A 11 13.62 -8.58 -11.15
CA VAL A 11 12.36 -8.15 -11.78
C VAL A 11 11.48 -9.37 -12.02
N LEU A 12 10.32 -9.39 -11.38
CA LEU A 12 9.26 -10.38 -11.55
C LEU A 12 8.13 -9.78 -12.39
N ARG A 13 7.76 -10.39 -13.50
CA ARG A 13 6.72 -9.89 -14.39
C ARG A 13 5.70 -10.96 -14.73
N PHE A 14 4.44 -10.56 -14.77
CA PHE A 14 3.32 -11.36 -15.22
C PHE A 14 2.63 -10.66 -16.39
N ALA A 15 2.21 -11.42 -17.39
CA ALA A 15 1.47 -10.93 -18.55
C ALA A 15 0.40 -11.94 -18.96
N ASP A 16 -0.85 -11.47 -19.05
CA ASP A 16 -1.98 -12.27 -19.52
C ASP A 16 -1.91 -12.37 -21.05
N VAL A 17 -1.89 -13.60 -21.59
CA VAL A 17 -1.84 -13.86 -23.04
C VAL A 17 -2.79 -14.99 -23.38
N GLY A 18 -3.95 -14.64 -23.94
CA GLY A 18 -4.99 -15.60 -24.29
C GLY A 18 -5.60 -16.23 -23.04
N VAL A 19 -5.36 -17.53 -22.83
CA VAL A 19 -5.91 -18.34 -21.72
C VAL A 19 -4.85 -18.71 -20.68
N ALA A 20 -3.72 -18.00 -20.66
CA ALA A 20 -2.63 -18.27 -19.75
C ALA A 20 -1.97 -16.97 -19.30
N THR A 21 -1.36 -17.00 -18.12
CA THR A 21 -0.49 -15.91 -17.66
C THR A 21 0.96 -16.36 -17.73
N TYR A 22 1.77 -15.63 -18.48
CA TYR A 22 3.20 -15.87 -18.57
C TYR A 22 3.91 -15.10 -17.48
N ALA A 23 4.80 -15.77 -16.77
CA ALA A 23 5.61 -15.19 -15.72
C ALA A 23 7.09 -15.28 -16.07
N SER A 24 7.86 -14.28 -15.65
CA SER A 24 9.32 -14.28 -15.77
C SER A 24 9.96 -13.62 -14.57
N LEU A 25 11.07 -14.17 -14.12
CA LEU A 25 11.94 -13.61 -13.09
C LEU A 25 13.35 -13.50 -13.65
N ARG A 26 14.01 -12.35 -13.43
CA ARG A 26 15.38 -12.14 -13.88
C ARG A 26 16.19 -11.28 -12.92
N VAL A 27 17.51 -11.48 -12.94
CA VAL A 27 18.50 -10.61 -12.30
C VAL A 27 18.88 -9.49 -13.26
N VAL A 28 18.76 -8.23 -12.84
CA VAL A 28 19.11 -7.07 -13.68
C VAL A 28 20.62 -7.03 -13.90
N GLY A 29 21.04 -6.97 -15.17
CA GLY A 29 22.45 -6.97 -15.56
C GLY A 29 23.00 -8.36 -15.87
N GLU A 30 22.26 -9.43 -15.58
CA GLU A 30 22.71 -10.83 -15.78
C GLU A 30 21.67 -11.63 -16.59
N PRO A 31 21.57 -11.44 -17.93
CA PRO A 31 20.52 -12.06 -18.75
C PRO A 31 20.45 -13.59 -18.67
N SER A 32 21.59 -14.25 -18.43
CA SER A 32 21.67 -15.71 -18.25
C SER A 32 20.97 -16.22 -16.98
N ARG A 33 20.70 -15.34 -16.00
CA ARG A 33 19.92 -15.63 -14.80
C ARG A 33 18.50 -15.12 -14.97
N SER A 34 17.79 -15.78 -15.88
CA SER A 34 16.38 -15.54 -16.15
C SER A 34 15.63 -16.86 -16.24
N VAL A 35 14.47 -16.93 -15.60
CA VAL A 35 13.58 -18.09 -15.62
C VAL A 35 12.17 -17.63 -15.97
N SER A 36 11.42 -18.49 -16.65
CA SER A 36 10.04 -18.20 -17.06
C SER A 36 9.17 -19.42 -16.83
N TRP A 37 7.91 -19.19 -16.45
CA TRP A 37 6.92 -20.23 -16.27
C TRP A 37 5.54 -19.75 -16.76
N VAL A 38 4.60 -20.68 -16.86
CA VAL A 38 3.22 -20.41 -17.31
C VAL A 38 2.28 -20.79 -16.19
N LEU A 39 1.34 -19.89 -15.89
CA LEU A 39 0.21 -20.14 -15.02
C LEU A 39 -1.00 -20.47 -15.90
N GLU A 40 -1.51 -21.69 -15.72
CA GLU A 40 -2.72 -22.15 -16.40
C GLU A 40 -3.97 -21.56 -15.76
N GLU A 41 -4.98 -21.27 -16.60
CA GLU A 41 -6.23 -20.61 -16.20
C GLU A 41 -6.90 -21.18 -14.94
N PRO A 42 -7.04 -22.52 -14.76
CA PRO A 42 -7.72 -23.05 -13.58
C PRO A 42 -6.98 -22.77 -12.28
N HIS A 43 -5.65 -22.85 -12.29
CA HIS A 43 -4.82 -22.61 -11.10
C HIS A 43 -4.79 -21.12 -10.75
N LEU A 44 -4.70 -20.26 -11.78
CA LEU A 44 -4.76 -18.81 -11.61
C LEU A 44 -6.10 -18.37 -11.03
N GLN A 45 -7.20 -18.88 -11.56
CA GLN A 45 -8.53 -18.54 -11.07
C GLN A 45 -8.74 -18.99 -9.62
N ALA A 46 -8.28 -20.20 -9.26
CA ALA A 46 -8.35 -20.68 -7.88
C ALA A 46 -7.58 -19.76 -6.91
N ALA A 47 -6.36 -19.33 -7.27
CA ALA A 47 -5.58 -18.41 -6.45
C ALA A 47 -6.26 -17.04 -6.29
N CYS A 48 -6.86 -16.51 -7.37
CA CYS A 48 -7.65 -15.27 -7.32
C CYS A 48 -8.89 -15.43 -6.42
N ASP A 49 -9.63 -16.53 -6.55
CA ASP A 49 -10.85 -16.79 -5.78
C ASP A 49 -10.54 -16.94 -4.28
N GLU A 50 -9.46 -17.65 -3.93
CA GLU A 50 -8.99 -17.80 -2.55
C GLU A 50 -8.63 -16.45 -1.93
N LEU A 51 -7.89 -15.61 -2.66
CA LEU A 51 -7.56 -14.26 -2.21
C LEU A 51 -8.84 -13.42 -2.05
N ASP A 52 -9.74 -13.41 -3.04
CA ASP A 52 -10.99 -12.66 -2.99
C ASP A 52 -11.92 -13.11 -1.85
N LEU A 53 -11.83 -14.38 -1.42
CA LEU A 53 -12.54 -14.90 -0.24
C LEU A 53 -11.92 -14.44 1.08
N ALA A 54 -10.65 -14.11 1.10
CA ALA A 54 -9.91 -13.70 2.30
C ALA A 54 -10.04 -12.19 2.60
N LEU A 55 -10.28 -11.38 1.58
CA LEU A 55 -10.24 -9.92 1.68
C LEU A 55 -11.53 -9.32 2.27
N PRO A 56 -11.43 -8.15 2.93
CA PRO A 56 -12.55 -7.48 3.63
C PRO A 56 -13.47 -6.69 2.67
N ASP A 57 -13.44 -7.01 1.38
CA ASP A 57 -14.29 -6.40 0.37
C ASP A 57 -15.64 -7.16 0.28
N PRO A 58 -16.78 -6.46 0.16
CA PRO A 58 -18.09 -7.10 0.10
C PRO A 58 -18.25 -8.00 -1.12
N ARG A 59 -18.76 -9.20 -0.91
CA ARG A 59 -19.18 -10.12 -1.97
C ARG A 59 -20.67 -9.96 -2.27
N ASN A 60 -21.14 -10.56 -3.37
CA ASN A 60 -22.56 -10.50 -3.76
C ASN A 60 -23.47 -10.98 -2.62
N GLY A 61 -24.33 -10.09 -2.14
CA GLY A 61 -25.26 -10.35 -1.02
C GLY A 61 -24.69 -10.07 0.37
N GLU A 62 -23.44 -9.62 0.48
CA GLU A 62 -22.76 -9.27 1.72
C GLU A 62 -22.75 -7.75 1.93
N THR A 63 -23.02 -7.30 3.14
CA THR A 63 -22.81 -5.90 3.56
C THR A 63 -21.33 -5.65 3.87
N ALA A 64 -20.90 -4.38 3.87
CA ALA A 64 -19.53 -4.03 4.28
C ALA A 64 -19.18 -4.48 5.71
N GLY A 65 -20.17 -4.51 6.62
CA GLY A 65 -19.96 -5.02 7.97
C GLY A 65 -19.70 -6.52 7.99
N GLU A 66 -20.50 -7.29 7.26
CA GLU A 66 -20.33 -8.76 7.16
C GLU A 66 -19.01 -9.13 6.50
N ALA A 67 -18.56 -8.39 5.49
CA ALA A 67 -17.27 -8.60 4.83
C ALA A 67 -16.08 -8.40 5.78
N ILE A 68 -16.14 -7.33 6.60
CA ILE A 68 -15.14 -7.08 7.64
C ILE A 68 -15.19 -8.17 8.71
N GLU A 69 -16.39 -8.57 9.15
CA GLU A 69 -16.54 -9.65 10.15
C GLU A 69 -15.97 -10.97 9.63
N ARG A 70 -16.29 -11.36 8.39
CA ARG A 70 -15.73 -12.53 7.72
C ARG A 70 -14.21 -12.46 7.73
N ALA A 71 -13.64 -11.40 7.18
CA ALA A 71 -12.18 -11.27 7.06
C ALA A 71 -11.46 -11.31 8.42
N LEU A 72 -12.07 -10.78 9.49
CA LEU A 72 -11.47 -10.75 10.83
C LEU A 72 -11.69 -12.02 11.65
N ARG A 73 -12.73 -12.81 11.38
CA ARG A 73 -13.16 -13.89 12.30
C ARG A 73 -13.12 -15.28 11.70
N THR A 74 -13.37 -15.41 10.40
CA THR A 74 -13.56 -16.73 9.75
C THR A 74 -12.80 -16.88 8.44
N GLY A 75 -12.34 -15.78 7.84
CA GLY A 75 -11.59 -15.77 6.61
C GLY A 75 -10.13 -16.16 6.82
N ALA A 76 -9.43 -16.38 5.71
CA ALA A 76 -8.04 -16.85 5.74
C ALA A 76 -7.05 -15.84 6.37
N LEU A 77 -7.45 -14.61 6.65
CA LEU A 77 -6.62 -13.61 7.33
C LEU A 77 -6.98 -13.42 8.81
N ALA A 78 -7.85 -14.26 9.36
CA ALA A 78 -8.34 -14.17 10.74
C ALA A 78 -7.35 -14.73 11.79
N ASP A 79 -6.55 -15.72 11.42
CA ASP A 79 -5.58 -16.38 12.31
C ASP A 79 -4.32 -16.83 11.53
N HIS A 80 -3.25 -17.12 12.27
CA HIS A 80 -1.95 -17.45 11.70
C HIS A 80 -1.97 -18.69 10.80
N ASP A 81 -2.66 -19.75 11.20
CA ASP A 81 -2.59 -21.03 10.49
C ASP A 81 -3.35 -20.92 9.16
N SER A 82 -4.54 -20.33 9.20
CA SER A 82 -5.32 -20.04 7.99
C SER A 82 -4.59 -19.07 7.05
N GLU A 83 -3.89 -18.07 7.59
CA GLU A 83 -3.10 -17.11 6.78
C GLU A 83 -1.90 -17.80 6.14
N LEU A 84 -1.22 -18.68 6.87
CA LEU A 84 -0.11 -19.47 6.35
C LEU A 84 -0.54 -20.41 5.24
N GLU A 85 -1.71 -21.04 5.34
CA GLU A 85 -2.24 -21.89 4.28
C GLU A 85 -2.59 -21.07 3.02
N LEU A 86 -3.22 -19.89 3.14
CA LEU A 86 -3.42 -18.98 2.01
C LEU A 86 -2.08 -18.57 1.38
N ALA A 87 -1.11 -18.15 2.20
CA ALA A 87 0.20 -17.74 1.73
C ALA A 87 0.95 -18.87 0.99
N ARG A 88 0.80 -20.12 1.43
CA ARG A 88 1.33 -21.32 0.76
C ARG A 88 0.60 -21.60 -0.56
N GLY A 89 -0.72 -21.53 -0.57
CA GLY A 89 -1.54 -21.69 -1.78
C GLY A 89 -1.14 -20.68 -2.86
N LEU A 90 -1.07 -19.40 -2.51
CA LEU A 90 -0.63 -18.33 -3.41
C LEU A 90 0.82 -18.52 -3.86
N GLY A 91 1.73 -18.86 -2.94
CA GLY A 91 3.16 -19.00 -3.25
C GLY A 91 3.45 -20.18 -4.19
N ALA A 92 2.79 -21.32 -3.98
CA ALA A 92 2.88 -22.49 -4.85
C ALA A 92 2.14 -22.29 -6.18
N GLY A 93 1.03 -21.55 -6.17
CA GLY A 93 0.20 -21.31 -7.33
C GLY A 93 0.74 -20.23 -8.29
N LEU A 94 1.45 -19.22 -7.79
CA LEU A 94 1.84 -18.05 -8.59
C LEU A 94 3.33 -18.02 -8.98
N ILE A 95 4.21 -18.63 -8.19
CA ILE A 95 5.66 -18.64 -8.45
C ILE A 95 6.11 -20.09 -8.73
N GLY A 96 6.62 -20.33 -9.93
CA GLY A 96 7.16 -21.62 -10.34
C GLY A 96 8.42 -22.01 -9.56
N ILE A 97 8.72 -23.31 -9.52
CA ILE A 97 9.85 -23.85 -8.74
C ILE A 97 11.19 -23.20 -9.11
N ASP A 98 11.45 -22.98 -10.41
CA ASP A 98 12.67 -22.32 -10.89
C ASP A 98 12.72 -20.85 -10.46
N GLY A 99 11.55 -20.20 -10.35
CA GLY A 99 11.42 -18.84 -9.81
C GLY A 99 11.81 -18.78 -8.34
N TRP A 100 11.30 -19.72 -7.54
CA TRP A 100 11.69 -19.84 -6.12
C TRP A 100 13.16 -20.17 -5.94
N GLN A 101 13.72 -21.05 -6.77
CA GLN A 101 15.15 -21.38 -6.75
C GLN A 101 15.99 -20.14 -7.03
N LEU A 102 15.68 -19.39 -8.09
CA LEU A 102 16.41 -18.16 -8.40
C LEU A 102 16.30 -17.12 -7.27
N LEU A 103 15.12 -16.95 -6.65
CA LEU A 103 14.96 -16.08 -5.48
C LEU A 103 15.85 -16.50 -4.31
N ALA A 104 15.93 -17.81 -4.03
CA ALA A 104 16.76 -18.36 -2.97
C ALA A 104 18.26 -18.17 -3.25
N ASP A 105 18.69 -18.33 -4.51
CA ASP A 105 20.07 -18.10 -4.94
C ASP A 105 20.49 -16.62 -4.82
N CYS A 106 19.52 -15.71 -4.78
CA CYS A 106 19.73 -14.25 -4.68
C CYS A 106 19.59 -13.73 -3.23
N VAL A 107 19.48 -14.59 -2.22
CA VAL A 107 19.38 -14.15 -0.83
C VAL A 107 20.71 -13.59 -0.36
N THR A 108 20.77 -12.27 -0.19
CA THR A 108 21.98 -11.52 0.22
C THR A 108 21.74 -10.63 1.45
N SER A 109 22.82 -10.08 1.99
CA SER A 109 22.79 -8.99 2.97
C SER A 109 23.73 -7.86 2.52
N PRO A 110 23.26 -6.65 2.19
CA PRO A 110 21.85 -6.21 2.16
C PRO A 110 20.99 -7.01 1.16
N ARG A 111 19.67 -7.07 1.39
CA ARG A 111 18.75 -7.86 0.57
C ARG A 111 18.64 -7.30 -0.84
N ALA A 112 18.44 -8.19 -1.81
CA ALA A 112 18.06 -7.80 -3.16
C ALA A 112 16.72 -7.05 -3.16
N ALA A 113 16.55 -6.09 -4.08
CA ALA A 113 15.28 -5.41 -4.33
C ALA A 113 14.54 -6.12 -5.46
N LEU A 114 13.36 -6.66 -5.17
CA LEU A 114 12.48 -7.32 -6.14
C LEU A 114 11.39 -6.36 -6.61
N PHE A 115 11.40 -6.04 -7.91
CA PHE A 115 10.35 -5.25 -8.56
C PHE A 115 9.33 -6.15 -9.23
N VAL A 116 8.09 -6.08 -8.77
CA VAL A 116 6.98 -6.88 -9.30
C VAL A 116 6.14 -6.05 -10.26
N THR A 117 5.90 -6.57 -11.45
CA THR A 117 4.91 -6.07 -12.42
C THR A 117 3.84 -7.15 -12.59
N PRO A 118 2.71 -7.07 -11.88
CA PRO A 118 1.64 -8.05 -11.99
C PRO A 118 0.87 -7.84 -13.31
N SER A 119 0.10 -8.86 -13.72
CA SER A 119 -0.99 -8.67 -14.66
C SER A 119 -2.23 -8.13 -13.94
N PRO A 120 -3.25 -7.63 -14.66
CA PRO A 120 -4.43 -7.06 -14.01
C PRO A 120 -5.15 -7.97 -13.03
N ARG A 121 -5.20 -9.27 -13.32
CA ARG A 121 -5.79 -10.28 -12.44
C ARG A 121 -5.02 -10.47 -11.13
N LEU A 122 -3.71 -10.23 -11.17
CA LEU A 122 -2.80 -10.41 -10.04
C LEU A 122 -2.46 -9.10 -9.33
N ALA A 123 -3.11 -7.99 -9.69
CA ALA A 123 -2.80 -6.66 -9.17
C ALA A 123 -3.03 -6.53 -7.66
N ARG A 124 -3.85 -7.40 -7.05
CA ARG A 124 -4.15 -7.39 -5.60
C ARG A 124 -3.27 -8.34 -4.79
N VAL A 125 -2.45 -9.16 -5.45
CA VAL A 125 -1.63 -10.17 -4.78
C VAL A 125 -0.64 -9.49 -3.82
N PRO A 126 -0.63 -9.85 -2.52
CA PRO A 126 0.34 -9.32 -1.58
C PRO A 126 1.68 -10.04 -1.78
N TRP A 127 2.44 -9.68 -2.81
CA TRP A 127 3.64 -10.40 -3.25
C TRP A 127 4.61 -10.74 -2.13
N GLY A 128 4.85 -9.81 -1.20
CA GLY A 128 5.72 -10.04 -0.04
C GLY A 128 5.29 -11.22 0.84
N GLN A 129 4.01 -11.58 0.86
CA GLN A 129 3.41 -12.61 1.70
C GLN A 129 3.42 -13.99 1.12
N LEU A 130 3.75 -14.16 -0.16
CA LEU A 130 3.78 -15.49 -0.77
C LEU A 130 4.79 -16.36 -0.02
N ALA A 131 4.37 -17.56 0.36
CA ALA A 131 5.22 -18.51 1.05
C ALA A 131 5.98 -19.36 0.04
N MET A 132 7.28 -19.50 0.27
CA MET A 132 8.09 -20.47 -0.44
C MET A 132 7.59 -21.89 -0.12
N PRO A 133 7.40 -22.76 -1.14
CA PRO A 133 7.04 -24.15 -0.92
C PRO A 133 8.08 -24.86 -0.02
N GLY A 134 7.61 -25.46 1.07
CA GLY A 134 8.47 -26.13 2.04
C GLY A 134 7.93 -26.06 3.46
N PRO A 135 8.59 -26.74 4.42
CA PRO A 135 8.13 -26.79 5.80
C PRO A 135 8.28 -25.45 6.53
N ASP A 136 9.29 -24.64 6.17
CA ASP A 136 9.70 -23.46 6.93
C ASP A 136 8.77 -22.25 6.75
N GLY A 137 7.94 -22.24 5.69
CA GLY A 137 6.97 -21.17 5.46
C GLY A 137 7.58 -19.77 5.28
N LEU A 138 8.83 -19.69 4.80
CA LEU A 138 9.53 -18.44 4.50
C LEU A 138 8.72 -17.59 3.52
N ARG A 139 8.51 -16.30 3.82
CA ARG A 139 7.81 -15.37 2.93
C ARG A 139 8.76 -14.75 1.91
N LEU A 140 8.23 -14.32 0.77
CA LEU A 140 9.01 -13.59 -0.25
C LEU A 140 9.70 -12.35 0.32
N MET A 141 9.02 -11.60 1.21
CA MET A 141 9.60 -10.43 1.89
C MET A 141 10.75 -10.77 2.87
N GLU A 142 10.92 -12.05 3.22
CA GLU A 142 12.03 -12.57 4.01
C GLU A 142 13.21 -13.03 3.14
N LEU A 143 13.05 -13.05 1.82
CA LEU A 143 14.11 -13.32 0.84
C LEU A 143 14.64 -12.01 0.25
N ALA A 144 13.74 -11.13 -0.18
CA ALA A 144 14.04 -9.85 -0.83
C ALA A 144 13.21 -8.70 -0.26
N ASP A 145 13.62 -7.45 -0.51
CA ASP A 145 12.74 -6.29 -0.31
C ASP A 145 11.81 -6.17 -1.53
N VAL A 146 10.50 -6.32 -1.31
CA VAL A 146 9.50 -6.41 -2.38
C VAL A 146 8.88 -5.05 -2.65
N LEU A 147 9.00 -4.61 -3.89
CA LEU A 147 8.48 -3.35 -4.40
C LEU A 147 7.63 -3.62 -5.65
N MET A 148 6.68 -2.76 -5.92
CA MET A 148 5.96 -2.75 -7.18
C MET A 148 6.72 -1.89 -8.19
N ALA A 149 6.84 -2.36 -9.42
CA ALA A 149 7.27 -1.51 -10.51
C ALA A 149 6.18 -0.45 -10.78
N VAL A 150 6.59 0.72 -11.24
CA VAL A 150 5.64 1.67 -11.86
C VAL A 150 5.54 1.33 -13.35
N PRO A 151 4.35 1.44 -13.98
CA PRO A 151 4.17 1.16 -15.40
C PRO A 151 5.18 1.93 -16.27
N PRO A 152 5.86 1.29 -17.25
CA PRO A 152 6.93 1.92 -18.02
C PRO A 152 6.54 3.23 -18.74
N ASN A 153 5.29 3.32 -19.22
CA ASN A 153 4.76 4.54 -19.83
C ASN A 153 4.72 5.72 -18.84
N ILE A 154 4.51 5.46 -17.55
CA ILE A 154 4.53 6.47 -16.49
C ILE A 154 5.97 6.80 -16.08
N VAL A 155 6.83 5.79 -15.95
CA VAL A 155 8.26 5.98 -15.62
C VAL A 155 8.96 6.89 -16.64
N HIS A 156 8.66 6.69 -17.93
CA HIS A 156 9.30 7.41 -19.04
C HIS A 156 8.56 8.68 -19.47
N ALA A 157 7.46 9.04 -18.80
CA ALA A 157 6.75 10.27 -19.09
C ALA A 157 7.57 11.50 -18.63
N PRO A 158 7.53 12.63 -19.37
CA PRO A 158 8.14 13.87 -18.92
C PRO A 158 7.52 14.36 -17.61
N ARG A 159 8.33 14.57 -16.58
CA ARG A 159 7.91 15.10 -15.28
C ARG A 159 9.04 15.82 -14.57
N ALA A 160 8.69 16.74 -13.67
CA ALA A 160 9.65 17.35 -12.76
C ALA A 160 9.99 16.35 -11.65
N THR A 161 11.21 15.82 -11.66
CA THR A 161 11.67 14.91 -10.60
C THR A 161 12.37 15.70 -9.51
N VAL A 162 12.05 15.37 -8.26
CA VAL A 162 12.71 15.95 -7.08
C VAL A 162 13.22 14.82 -6.22
N GLY A 163 14.48 14.88 -5.80
CA GLY A 163 15.08 13.89 -4.91
C GLY A 163 14.66 14.07 -3.45
N TRP A 164 14.48 12.96 -2.72
CA TRP A 164 14.25 12.99 -1.27
C TRP A 164 15.26 13.87 -0.51
N SER A 165 16.55 13.76 -0.83
CA SER A 165 17.62 14.52 -0.16
C SER A 165 17.46 16.04 -0.26
N ALA A 166 16.80 16.54 -1.32
CA ALA A 166 16.56 17.97 -1.51
C ALA A 166 15.37 18.50 -0.68
N ARG A 167 14.46 17.61 -0.26
CA ARG A 167 13.19 17.97 0.40
C ARG A 167 13.07 17.45 1.83
N ARG A 168 13.92 16.52 2.28
CA ARG A 168 13.77 15.79 3.55
C ARG A 168 13.59 16.65 4.81
N ASP A 169 14.15 17.86 4.81
CA ASP A 169 14.10 18.80 5.95
C ASP A 169 12.93 19.80 5.85
N ARG A 170 12.02 19.60 4.89
CA ARG A 170 10.81 20.42 4.70
C ARG A 170 9.62 19.84 5.50
N PRO A 171 8.57 20.62 5.76
CA PRO A 171 7.36 20.13 6.39
C PRO A 171 6.70 18.97 5.62
N ALA A 172 6.03 18.06 6.34
CA ALA A 172 5.20 17.02 5.76
C ALA A 172 3.76 17.51 5.55
N VAL A 173 3.16 17.20 4.40
CA VAL A 173 1.72 17.39 4.19
C VAL A 173 0.99 16.19 4.77
N LEU A 174 0.10 16.45 5.72
CA LEU A 174 -0.72 15.46 6.42
C LEU A 174 -2.20 15.71 6.10
N VAL A 175 -2.81 14.82 5.33
CA VAL A 175 -4.25 14.80 5.06
C VAL A 175 -4.84 13.63 5.83
N LEU A 176 -5.26 13.88 7.08
CA LEU A 176 -5.64 12.83 8.03
C LEU A 176 -7.15 12.83 8.30
N ASP A 177 -7.84 11.85 7.73
CA ASP A 177 -9.29 11.61 7.85
C ASP A 177 -10.08 12.91 7.59
N PRO A 178 -9.93 13.59 6.43
CA PRO A 178 -10.62 14.85 6.16
C PRO A 178 -12.14 14.67 6.26
N ARG A 179 -12.83 15.68 6.80
CA ARG A 179 -14.29 15.60 6.96
C ARG A 179 -14.99 15.90 5.64
N ILE A 180 -15.55 14.87 5.04
CA ILE A 180 -16.34 14.98 3.81
C ILE A 180 -17.68 15.68 4.13
N PRO A 181 -18.04 16.78 3.44
CA PRO A 181 -19.29 17.49 3.65
C PRO A 181 -20.53 16.60 3.52
N GLY A 182 -21.50 16.77 4.42
CA GLY A 182 -22.74 16.00 4.43
C GLY A 182 -22.62 14.57 5.00
N GLN A 183 -21.41 14.10 5.34
CA GLN A 183 -21.17 12.76 5.87
C GLN A 183 -21.11 12.75 7.40
N ARG A 184 -21.86 11.83 8.02
CA ARG A 184 -21.83 11.62 9.47
C ARG A 184 -20.62 10.74 9.84
N PRO A 185 -20.09 10.80 11.07
CA PRO A 185 -18.97 9.97 11.47
C PRO A 185 -19.19 8.45 11.32
N ASP A 186 -20.43 8.00 11.32
CA ASP A 186 -20.87 6.60 11.19
C ASP A 186 -21.41 6.25 9.79
N SER A 187 -21.36 7.18 8.82
CA SER A 187 -21.77 6.89 7.44
C SER A 187 -20.67 6.15 6.66
N ALA A 188 -20.99 5.73 5.42
CA ALA A 188 -20.05 5.03 4.54
C ALA A 188 -18.74 5.80 4.30
N LEU A 189 -18.84 7.14 4.20
CA LEU A 189 -17.72 8.07 4.10
C LEU A 189 -17.48 8.80 5.44
N GLY A 190 -17.72 8.10 6.54
CA GLY A 190 -17.58 8.59 7.92
C GLY A 190 -16.12 8.59 8.41
N SER A 191 -15.89 8.45 9.70
CA SER A 191 -14.53 8.51 10.26
C SER A 191 -13.73 7.24 9.95
N VAL A 192 -12.53 7.40 9.41
CA VAL A 192 -11.55 6.32 9.26
C VAL A 192 -10.79 6.08 10.57
N LEU A 193 -10.35 7.15 11.24
CA LEU A 193 -9.45 7.12 12.40
C LEU A 193 -10.16 7.29 13.75
N GLY A 194 -11.49 7.36 13.72
CA GLY A 194 -12.31 7.58 14.91
C GLY A 194 -12.23 9.01 15.46
N ARG A 195 -12.67 9.20 16.71
CA ARG A 195 -12.75 10.53 17.32
C ARG A 195 -11.35 11.07 17.66
N PRO A 196 -10.96 12.27 17.18
CA PRO A 196 -9.70 12.90 17.56
C PRO A 196 -9.62 13.09 19.08
N SER A 197 -8.46 12.79 19.66
CA SER A 197 -8.19 12.96 21.08
C SER A 197 -6.68 13.09 21.29
N PRO A 198 -6.22 13.95 22.22
CA PRO A 198 -4.80 14.02 22.61
C PRO A 198 -4.25 12.67 23.11
N ARG A 199 -5.13 11.78 23.56
CA ARG A 199 -4.78 10.44 24.06
C ARG A 199 -4.76 9.37 22.96
N SER A 200 -5.06 9.69 21.70
CA SER A 200 -4.96 8.72 20.61
C SER A 200 -3.49 8.42 20.31
N ALA A 201 -3.22 7.22 19.79
CA ALA A 201 -1.86 6.84 19.39
C ALA A 201 -1.31 7.79 18.32
N LEU A 202 -2.14 8.18 17.35
CA LEU A 202 -1.73 9.09 16.28
C LEU A 202 -1.51 10.53 16.73
N ALA A 203 -2.30 11.04 17.67
CA ALA A 203 -2.04 12.38 18.23
C ALA A 203 -0.67 12.41 18.92
N ARG A 204 -0.31 11.37 19.69
CA ARG A 204 1.03 11.25 20.27
C ARG A 204 2.12 11.07 19.22
N HIS A 205 1.86 10.28 18.18
CA HIS A 205 2.80 10.03 17.08
C HIS A 205 3.20 11.32 16.36
N PHE A 206 2.22 12.17 16.03
CA PHE A 206 2.47 13.41 15.30
C PHE A 206 2.84 14.61 16.17
N ALA A 207 2.73 14.51 17.50
CA ALA A 207 3.05 15.61 18.41
C ALA A 207 4.45 16.22 18.20
N PRO A 208 5.53 15.43 18.05
CA PRO A 208 6.86 16.00 17.81
C PRO A 208 6.96 16.82 16.51
N LEU A 209 6.22 16.45 15.46
CA LEU A 209 6.23 17.19 14.20
C LEU A 209 5.43 18.49 14.31
N VAL A 210 4.34 18.49 15.08
CA VAL A 210 3.54 19.69 15.40
C VAL A 210 4.38 20.68 16.21
N ASP A 211 5.02 20.20 17.29
CA ASP A 211 5.87 21.02 18.17
C ASP A 211 7.05 21.66 17.41
N ALA A 212 7.58 20.95 16.41
CA ALA A 212 8.65 21.44 15.55
C ALA A 212 8.19 22.35 14.39
N GLY A 213 6.88 22.54 14.19
CA GLY A 213 6.32 23.27 13.04
C GLY A 213 6.63 22.61 11.69
N GLN A 214 6.79 21.27 11.67
CA GLN A 214 7.19 20.48 10.50
C GLN A 214 6.00 19.79 9.82
N VAL A 215 4.80 20.37 9.94
CA VAL A 215 3.57 19.83 9.35
C VAL A 215 2.79 20.90 8.58
N LEU A 216 2.13 20.45 7.51
CA LEU A 216 1.09 21.16 6.79
C LEU A 216 -0.18 20.28 6.84
N PRO A 217 -1.35 20.81 7.23
CA PRO A 217 -1.60 22.18 7.66
C PRO A 217 -0.92 22.49 9.00
N ALA A 218 -0.66 23.78 9.24
CA ALA A 218 -0.23 24.22 10.56
C ALA A 218 -1.32 23.89 11.60
N ALA A 219 -0.88 23.42 12.76
CA ALA A 219 -1.70 23.04 13.89
C ALA A 219 -1.00 23.48 15.18
N SER A 220 -1.77 23.90 16.18
CA SER A 220 -1.26 24.23 17.52
C SER A 220 -1.28 23.01 18.44
N THR A 221 -2.17 22.05 18.18
CA THR A 221 -2.20 20.76 18.88
C THR A 221 -2.38 19.60 17.89
N PRO A 222 -1.93 18.38 18.23
CA PRO A 222 -1.94 17.26 17.27
C PRO A 222 -3.34 16.84 16.84
N GLU A 223 -4.35 16.95 17.71
CA GLU A 223 -5.73 16.60 17.37
C GLU A 223 -6.34 17.51 16.29
N GLU A 224 -5.83 18.72 16.07
CA GLU A 224 -6.27 19.64 15.01
C GLU A 224 -5.90 19.16 13.59
N LEU A 225 -4.99 18.18 13.47
CA LEU A 225 -4.62 17.58 12.18
C LEU A 225 -5.73 16.71 11.59
N PHE A 226 -6.65 16.21 12.43
CA PHE A 226 -7.64 15.21 12.04
C PHE A 226 -9.01 15.82 11.79
N ARG A 227 -9.82 15.22 10.90
CA ARG A 227 -11.23 15.60 10.67
C ARG A 227 -11.42 17.07 10.29
N ARG A 228 -10.41 17.68 9.67
CA ARG A 228 -10.43 19.04 9.16
C ARG A 228 -11.44 19.21 8.04
N THR A 229 -12.00 20.41 7.93
CA THR A 229 -13.06 20.78 6.96
C THR A 229 -12.56 21.73 5.87
N ASP A 230 -11.28 22.09 5.90
CA ASP A 230 -10.64 23.11 5.05
C ASP A 230 -9.55 22.52 4.14
N ILE A 231 -9.52 21.19 4.00
CA ILE A 231 -8.53 20.43 3.23
C ILE A 231 -9.18 19.97 1.93
N ASP A 232 -9.42 20.91 1.00
CA ASP A 232 -9.94 20.66 -0.35
C ASP A 232 -8.81 20.54 -1.39
N ARG A 233 -9.17 20.31 -2.67
CA ARG A 233 -8.19 20.19 -3.77
C ARG A 233 -7.35 21.45 -3.99
N HIS A 234 -7.89 22.63 -3.71
CA HIS A 234 -7.17 23.89 -3.86
C HIS A 234 -6.12 24.04 -2.76
N TRP A 235 -6.50 23.73 -1.53
CA TRP A 235 -5.57 23.67 -0.41
C TRP A 235 -4.45 22.67 -0.68
N LEU A 236 -4.80 21.47 -1.16
CA LEU A 236 -3.80 20.42 -1.44
C LEU A 236 -2.81 20.88 -2.53
N ALA A 237 -3.30 21.56 -3.56
CA ALA A 237 -2.45 22.14 -4.59
C ALA A 237 -1.48 23.19 -4.03
N GLN A 238 -1.95 24.08 -3.15
CA GLN A 238 -1.11 25.07 -2.48
C GLN A 238 -0.10 24.44 -1.52
N ALA A 239 -0.50 23.39 -0.79
CA ALA A 239 0.37 22.66 0.12
C ALA A 239 1.50 21.96 -0.66
N CYS A 240 1.19 21.32 -1.78
CA CYS A 240 2.18 20.73 -2.69
C CYS A 240 3.10 21.80 -3.32
N ALA A 241 2.56 22.95 -3.72
CA ALA A 241 3.34 24.07 -4.25
C ALA A 241 4.30 24.69 -3.21
N SER A 242 4.07 24.44 -1.91
CA SER A 242 4.99 24.80 -0.82
C SER A 242 6.17 23.85 -0.66
N GLU A 243 6.30 22.90 -1.59
CA GLU A 243 7.45 22.02 -1.74
C GLU A 243 7.75 21.12 -0.51
N PRO A 244 6.76 20.32 -0.05
CA PRO A 244 6.90 19.55 1.17
C PRO A 244 7.87 18.38 1.02
N ALA A 245 8.28 17.81 2.16
CA ALA A 245 9.13 16.62 2.19
C ALA A 245 8.40 15.38 1.67
N ARG A 246 7.16 15.20 2.14
CA ARG A 246 6.31 14.03 1.87
C ARG A 246 4.83 14.40 2.00
N LEU A 247 3.97 13.58 1.41
CA LEU A 247 2.52 13.62 1.56
C LEU A 247 2.03 12.32 2.20
N LEU A 248 1.33 12.41 3.31
CA LEU A 248 0.62 11.29 3.94
C LEU A 248 -0.88 11.57 3.87
N TYR A 249 -1.58 10.77 3.08
CA TYR A 249 -3.03 10.74 2.99
C TYR A 249 -3.58 9.53 3.72
N VAL A 250 -4.53 9.76 4.63
CA VAL A 250 -5.30 8.71 5.30
C VAL A 250 -6.77 9.09 5.19
N GLY A 251 -7.58 8.26 4.55
CA GLY A 251 -8.97 8.65 4.28
C GLY A 251 -9.70 7.68 3.36
N HIS A 252 -10.75 8.19 2.73
CA HIS A 252 -11.55 7.41 1.80
C HIS A 252 -11.03 7.53 0.38
N ALA A 253 -11.03 6.41 -0.32
CA ALA A 253 -10.85 6.38 -1.76
C ALA A 253 -12.03 5.66 -2.41
N SER A 254 -12.37 6.08 -3.62
CA SER A 254 -13.27 5.34 -4.49
C SER A 254 -12.45 4.67 -5.59
N ALA A 255 -12.71 3.38 -5.80
CA ALA A 255 -12.16 2.66 -6.94
C ALA A 255 -12.85 3.14 -8.23
N ALA A 256 -12.18 2.95 -9.36
CA ALA A 256 -12.79 3.09 -10.67
C ALA A 256 -13.74 1.90 -10.94
N GLU A 257 -14.96 1.96 -10.39
CA GLU A 257 -15.97 0.91 -10.59
C GLU A 257 -16.64 1.01 -11.98
N GLY A 258 -16.78 -0.14 -12.66
CA GLY A 258 -17.49 -0.32 -13.93
C GLY A 258 -16.84 -1.41 -14.81
N GLY A 259 -17.64 -2.09 -15.64
CA GLY A 259 -17.17 -3.16 -16.54
C GLY A 259 -16.17 -2.74 -17.64
N VAL A 260 -15.86 -1.43 -17.71
CA VAL A 260 -14.80 -0.81 -18.51
C VAL A 260 -14.13 0.28 -17.64
N GLY A 261 -13.83 -0.05 -16.37
CA GLY A 261 -13.26 0.90 -15.42
C GLY A 261 -11.98 1.52 -15.99
N HIS A 262 -11.87 2.85 -15.92
CA HIS A 262 -10.66 3.58 -16.28
C HIS A 262 -9.91 3.92 -15.00
N ALA A 263 -8.65 3.53 -14.89
CA ALA A 263 -7.85 3.73 -13.67
C ALA A 263 -7.84 5.20 -13.22
N ASP A 264 -7.88 6.13 -14.17
CA ASP A 264 -7.90 7.58 -13.96
C ASP A 264 -9.12 8.10 -13.16
N ARG A 265 -10.15 7.29 -12.98
CA ARG A 265 -11.33 7.59 -12.14
C ARG A 265 -11.16 7.21 -10.67
N ALA A 266 -10.09 6.50 -10.32
CA ALA A 266 -9.76 6.26 -8.92
C ALA A 266 -9.60 7.62 -8.22
N ALA A 267 -10.21 7.81 -7.05
CA ALA A 267 -10.35 9.13 -6.47
C ALA A 267 -10.11 9.16 -4.97
N LEU A 268 -9.49 10.23 -4.50
CA LEU A 268 -9.37 10.57 -3.08
C LEU A 268 -10.55 11.45 -2.67
N HIS A 269 -11.08 11.22 -1.48
CA HIS A 269 -12.09 12.11 -0.90
C HIS A 269 -11.44 13.12 0.03
N LEU A 270 -11.65 14.40 -0.28
CA LEU A 270 -11.14 15.54 0.46
C LEU A 270 -12.28 16.21 1.25
N ALA A 271 -12.01 17.32 1.93
CA ALA A 271 -13.03 18.10 2.65
C ALA A 271 -13.92 18.92 1.70
N GLU A 272 -14.42 18.30 0.63
CA GLU A 272 -15.26 18.90 -0.41
C GLU A 272 -16.30 17.90 -0.92
N GLY A 273 -17.32 18.37 -1.65
CA GLY A 273 -18.42 17.53 -2.10
C GLY A 273 -18.08 16.62 -3.30
N CYS A 274 -17.00 16.91 -4.04
CA CYS A 274 -16.61 16.18 -5.23
C CYS A 274 -15.34 15.37 -4.95
N ALA A 275 -15.33 14.10 -5.36
CA ALA A 275 -14.12 13.29 -5.29
C ALA A 275 -13.01 13.91 -6.16
N PHE A 276 -11.75 13.76 -5.74
CA PHE A 276 -10.59 14.25 -6.45
C PHE A 276 -9.92 13.08 -7.17
N THR A 277 -10.23 12.94 -8.46
CA THR A 277 -9.83 11.79 -9.27
C THR A 277 -8.34 11.84 -9.64
N ALA A 278 -7.75 10.71 -10.02
CA ALA A 278 -6.41 10.65 -10.58
C ALA A 278 -6.29 11.53 -11.83
N ALA A 279 -7.32 11.57 -12.68
CA ALA A 279 -7.43 12.50 -13.79
C ALA A 279 -7.37 13.97 -13.34
N ASP A 280 -8.10 14.34 -12.28
CA ASP A 280 -8.06 15.70 -11.73
C ASP A 280 -6.67 16.07 -11.18
N VAL A 281 -5.99 15.12 -10.51
CA VAL A 281 -4.62 15.32 -10.00
C VAL A 281 -3.66 15.60 -11.16
N MET A 282 -3.74 14.80 -12.23
CA MET A 282 -2.91 14.98 -13.42
C MET A 282 -3.23 16.30 -14.13
N ALA A 283 -4.52 16.62 -14.31
CA ALA A 283 -4.96 17.85 -14.96
C ALA A 283 -4.58 19.11 -14.17
N ALA A 284 -4.59 19.03 -12.83
CA ALA A 284 -4.17 20.12 -11.96
C ALA A 284 -2.65 20.36 -11.97
N GLY A 285 -1.86 19.40 -12.48
CA GLY A 285 -0.40 19.51 -12.55
C GLY A 285 0.24 19.71 -11.17
N LEU A 286 -0.25 18.98 -10.15
CA LEU A 286 0.24 19.13 -8.79
C LEU A 286 1.74 18.84 -8.69
N ALA A 287 2.49 19.70 -7.99
CA ALA A 287 3.89 19.50 -7.65
C ALA A 287 4.02 18.50 -6.49
N ILE A 288 3.79 17.21 -6.77
CA ILE A 288 3.74 16.16 -5.76
C ILE A 288 5.13 15.97 -5.13
N PRO A 289 5.24 15.85 -3.79
CA PRO A 289 6.52 15.61 -3.13
C PRO A 289 7.16 14.28 -3.52
N PRO A 290 8.48 14.09 -3.28
CA PRO A 290 9.19 12.87 -3.65
C PRO A 290 8.62 11.59 -3.02
N ARG A 291 7.89 11.71 -1.91
CA ARG A 291 7.32 10.59 -1.16
C ARG A 291 5.85 10.81 -0.88
N VAL A 292 5.06 9.80 -1.21
CA VAL A 292 3.62 9.80 -0.99
C VAL A 292 3.18 8.50 -0.33
N ALA A 293 2.35 8.60 0.70
CA ALA A 293 1.64 7.48 1.29
C ALA A 293 0.13 7.70 1.12
N LEU A 294 -0.55 6.78 0.45
CA LEU A 294 -2.00 6.76 0.25
C LEU A 294 -2.60 5.60 1.05
N LEU A 295 -3.01 5.86 2.29
CA LEU A 295 -3.66 4.87 3.16
C LEU A 295 -5.17 5.00 3.02
N ALA A 296 -5.68 4.48 1.90
CA ALA A 296 -7.08 4.54 1.50
C ALA A 296 -7.46 3.34 0.63
N CYS A 297 -8.69 2.85 0.73
CA CYS A 297 -9.14 1.59 0.14
C CYS A 297 -8.74 1.42 -1.34
N ALA A 298 -7.97 0.35 -1.64
CA ALA A 298 -7.51 -0.01 -2.97
C ALA A 298 -6.82 1.14 -3.76
N SER A 299 -6.15 2.06 -3.05
CA SER A 299 -5.45 3.21 -3.64
C SER A 299 -4.26 2.84 -4.53
N GLY A 300 -3.72 1.63 -4.38
CA GLY A 300 -2.63 1.06 -5.21
C GLY A 300 -3.15 0.21 -6.38
N GLY A 301 -4.42 0.37 -6.75
CA GLY A 301 -5.11 -0.47 -7.72
C GLY A 301 -4.78 -0.22 -9.20
N ASP A 302 -3.77 0.61 -9.53
CA ASP A 302 -3.44 1.01 -10.91
C ASP A 302 -3.31 -0.19 -11.86
N TYR A 303 -2.65 -1.27 -11.43
CA TYR A 303 -2.46 -2.46 -12.26
C TYR A 303 -3.74 -3.24 -12.53
N ARG A 304 -4.87 -2.98 -11.84
CA ARG A 304 -6.15 -3.68 -12.08
C ARG A 304 -6.76 -3.37 -13.46
N PHE A 305 -6.19 -2.42 -14.19
CA PHE A 305 -6.69 -1.91 -15.46
C PHE A 305 -5.60 -2.02 -16.53
N ASP A 306 -6.00 -2.19 -17.79
CA ASP A 306 -5.06 -2.26 -18.91
C ASP A 306 -4.27 -0.95 -19.06
N GLU A 307 -4.93 0.19 -18.83
CA GLU A 307 -4.30 1.50 -18.70
C GLU A 307 -4.08 1.81 -17.22
N ALA A 308 -2.85 1.56 -16.73
CA ALA A 308 -2.46 1.80 -15.34
C ALA A 308 -2.16 3.29 -15.06
N THR A 309 -3.18 4.14 -15.21
CA THR A 309 -3.16 5.60 -15.01
C THR A 309 -3.92 6.03 -13.75
N GLY A 310 -3.83 5.24 -12.69
CA GLY A 310 -4.55 5.46 -11.43
C GLY A 310 -3.88 6.45 -10.50
N LEU A 311 -4.20 6.35 -9.20
CA LEU A 311 -3.72 7.29 -8.20
C LEU A 311 -2.19 7.23 -8.07
N VAL A 312 -1.58 6.04 -8.13
CA VAL A 312 -0.13 5.90 -8.03
C VAL A 312 0.55 6.57 -9.22
N ALA A 313 0.07 6.32 -10.44
CA ALA A 313 0.55 6.95 -11.65
C ALA A 313 0.42 8.47 -11.58
N ALA A 314 -0.72 8.99 -11.12
CA ALA A 314 -0.93 10.44 -10.94
C ALA A 314 0.09 11.06 -9.97
N MET A 315 0.40 10.39 -8.85
CA MET A 315 1.42 10.87 -7.90
C MET A 315 2.81 10.87 -8.54
N VAL A 316 3.17 9.82 -9.27
CA VAL A 316 4.48 9.72 -9.94
C VAL A 316 4.62 10.78 -11.03
N LEU A 317 3.60 10.97 -11.86
CA LEU A 317 3.57 12.01 -12.90
C LEU A 317 3.68 13.41 -12.31
N GLY A 318 3.11 13.64 -11.12
CA GLY A 318 3.25 14.89 -10.38
C GLY A 318 4.63 15.10 -9.73
N GLY A 319 5.50 14.08 -9.69
CA GLY A 319 6.89 14.20 -9.23
C GLY A 319 7.34 13.16 -8.19
N ALA A 320 6.44 12.34 -7.65
CA ALA A 320 6.80 11.34 -6.65
C ALA A 320 7.82 10.32 -7.19
N GLN A 321 8.81 9.98 -6.37
CA GLN A 321 9.76 8.89 -6.64
C GLN A 321 9.34 7.60 -5.95
N LEU A 322 8.56 7.71 -4.87
CA LEU A 322 8.08 6.58 -4.09
C LEU A 322 6.64 6.83 -3.63
N VAL A 323 5.77 5.85 -3.88
CA VAL A 323 4.36 5.85 -3.46
C VAL A 323 4.07 4.57 -2.70
N THR A 324 3.69 4.65 -1.43
CA THR A 324 3.12 3.50 -0.69
C THR A 324 1.60 3.62 -0.72
N ALA A 325 0.92 2.58 -1.16
CA ALA A 325 -0.54 2.54 -1.29
C ALA A 325 -1.09 1.18 -0.82
N THR A 326 -2.41 1.02 -0.82
CA THR A 326 -3.04 -0.23 -0.38
C THR A 326 -3.66 -1.01 -1.55
N LEU A 327 -3.54 -2.34 -1.51
CA LEU A 327 -4.01 -3.27 -2.54
C LEU A 327 -5.52 -3.59 -2.42
N TRP A 328 -6.11 -3.38 -1.25
CA TRP A 328 -7.51 -3.67 -0.94
C TRP A 328 -8.10 -2.69 0.08
N SER A 329 -9.37 -2.88 0.44
CA SER A 329 -10.07 -2.06 1.42
C SER A 329 -9.59 -2.31 2.85
N LEU A 330 -9.35 -1.28 3.64
CA LEU A 330 -8.90 -1.45 5.04
C LEU A 330 -10.08 -1.26 6.01
N PRO A 331 -10.24 -2.13 7.03
CA PRO A 331 -11.23 -1.85 8.07
C PRO A 331 -10.85 -0.59 8.85
N THR A 332 -11.79 0.34 9.00
CA THR A 332 -11.58 1.55 9.80
C THR A 332 -11.32 1.20 11.27
N THR A 333 -10.84 2.16 12.06
CA THR A 333 -10.68 2.00 13.52
C THR A 333 -11.99 1.53 14.19
N ALA A 334 -13.13 2.08 13.75
CA ALA A 334 -14.45 1.67 14.26
C ALA A 334 -14.86 0.28 13.73
N GLY A 335 -14.59 -0.01 12.45
CA GLY A 335 -14.84 -1.31 11.83
C GLY A 335 -14.11 -2.43 12.56
N TYR A 336 -12.81 -2.28 12.80
CA TYR A 336 -12.03 -3.26 13.56
C TYR A 336 -12.60 -3.49 14.96
N ARG A 337 -12.80 -2.43 15.75
CA ARG A 337 -13.30 -2.54 17.13
C ARG A 337 -14.66 -3.21 17.23
N ARG A 338 -15.52 -3.03 16.22
CA ARG A 338 -16.85 -3.65 16.19
C ARG A 338 -16.77 -5.18 16.11
N PHE A 339 -15.79 -5.72 15.38
CA PHE A 339 -15.77 -7.14 15.02
C PHE A 339 -14.61 -7.94 15.64
N ALA A 340 -13.56 -7.30 16.17
CA ALA A 340 -12.38 -7.94 16.75
C ALA A 340 -12.54 -8.41 18.23
N SER A 341 -13.74 -8.77 18.69
CA SER A 341 -14.08 -8.89 20.12
C SER A 341 -13.15 -9.75 21.00
N GLY A 342 -12.71 -9.17 22.13
CA GLY A 342 -12.23 -9.84 23.36
C GLY A 342 -12.42 -8.90 24.59
N PRO A 343 -12.66 -9.40 25.82
CA PRO A 343 -13.03 -8.59 26.99
C PRO A 343 -11.82 -7.98 27.72
N THR A 344 -11.02 -7.17 27.03
CA THR A 344 -9.96 -6.38 27.69
C THR A 344 -9.86 -4.97 27.13
N GLU A 345 -9.69 -4.01 28.03
CA GLU A 345 -9.56 -2.56 27.84
C GLU A 345 -8.33 -2.13 27.02
N LEU A 346 -7.73 -3.02 26.22
CA LEU A 346 -6.56 -2.69 25.41
C LEU A 346 -6.99 -1.89 24.18
N VAL A 347 -6.61 -0.61 24.21
CA VAL A 347 -6.75 0.40 23.16
C VAL A 347 -5.84 0.03 21.97
N VAL A 348 -6.15 -1.05 21.26
CA VAL A 348 -5.40 -1.45 20.06
C VAL A 348 -6.12 -0.96 18.81
N ASP A 349 -5.33 -0.46 17.87
CA ASP A 349 -5.83 0.19 16.66
C ASP A 349 -4.83 -0.09 15.53
N PRO A 350 -4.98 -1.23 14.82
CA PRO A 350 -4.06 -1.61 13.76
C PRO A 350 -3.99 -0.59 12.61
N MET A 351 -5.08 0.17 12.39
CA MET A 351 -5.08 1.30 11.45
C MET A 351 -4.11 2.37 11.92
N ALA A 352 -4.17 2.77 13.20
CA ALA A 352 -3.22 3.73 13.77
C ALA A 352 -1.76 3.22 13.73
N GLU A 353 -1.52 1.95 14.04
CA GLU A 353 -0.18 1.35 13.94
C GLU A 353 0.36 1.37 12.51
N THR A 354 -0.51 1.13 11.52
CA THR A 354 -0.15 1.17 10.10
C THR A 354 0.20 2.58 9.65
N VAL A 355 -0.61 3.57 10.01
CA VAL A 355 -0.33 4.98 9.72
C VAL A 355 1.01 5.43 10.31
N ALA A 356 1.25 5.12 11.59
CA ALA A 356 2.51 5.47 12.25
C ALA A 356 3.71 4.73 11.64
N GLY A 357 3.58 3.43 11.35
CA GLY A 357 4.62 2.62 10.73
C GLY A 357 5.03 3.12 9.35
N VAL A 358 4.06 3.48 8.51
CA VAL A 358 4.31 4.04 7.18
C VAL A 358 4.92 5.44 7.27
N ASP A 359 4.44 6.33 8.15
CA ASP A 359 5.03 7.66 8.33
C ASP A 359 6.51 7.59 8.75
N LEU A 360 6.83 6.72 9.73
CA LEU A 360 8.21 6.49 10.17
C LEU A 360 9.09 5.94 9.04
N ALA A 361 8.60 4.95 8.30
CA ALA A 361 9.33 4.39 7.17
C ALA A 361 9.60 5.45 6.08
N HIS A 362 8.63 6.33 5.82
CA HIS A 362 8.74 7.44 4.87
C HIS A 362 9.69 8.56 5.33
N CYS A 363 10.27 8.47 6.52
CA CYS A 363 11.34 9.36 6.99
C CYS A 363 12.75 8.78 6.77
N GLU A 364 12.90 7.47 6.52
CA GLU A 364 14.20 6.82 6.34
C GLU A 364 14.82 7.09 4.96
N GLN A 365 16.10 6.80 4.73
CA GLN A 365 16.73 7.03 3.42
C GLN A 365 16.11 6.18 2.30
N ASP A 366 15.89 4.88 2.58
CA ASP A 366 15.27 3.91 1.66
C ASP A 366 13.89 3.52 2.22
N ALA A 367 12.89 4.34 1.91
CA ALA A 367 11.57 4.25 2.52
C ALA A 367 10.82 2.95 2.18
N GLY A 368 10.98 2.40 0.99
CA GLY A 368 10.31 1.15 0.62
C GLY A 368 10.94 -0.07 1.30
N ILE A 369 12.26 -0.07 1.48
CA ILE A 369 12.98 -1.03 2.33
C ILE A 369 12.53 -0.89 3.79
N ALA A 370 12.35 0.34 4.28
CA ALA A 370 11.85 0.59 5.63
C ALA A 370 10.41 0.08 5.83
N VAL A 371 9.53 0.25 4.83
CA VAL A 371 8.17 -0.35 4.83
C VAL A 371 8.26 -1.87 4.88
N ASN A 372 9.10 -2.50 4.04
CA ASN A 372 9.32 -3.94 4.06
C ASN A 372 9.84 -4.43 5.43
N ARG A 373 10.74 -3.67 6.07
CA ARG A 373 11.25 -3.97 7.41
C ARG A 373 10.15 -3.92 8.47
N TRP A 374 9.25 -2.94 8.36
CA TRP A 374 8.09 -2.84 9.23
C TRP A 374 7.11 -4.01 8.99
N GLN A 375 6.79 -4.35 7.73
CA GLN A 375 5.94 -5.50 7.38
C GLN A 375 6.50 -6.82 7.95
N ARG A 376 7.81 -7.07 7.82
CA ARG A 376 8.46 -8.23 8.44
C ARG A 376 8.34 -8.25 9.97
N THR A 377 8.30 -7.08 10.60
CA THR A 377 8.10 -6.98 12.06
C THR A 377 6.67 -7.34 12.42
N GLN A 378 5.68 -6.91 11.62
CA GLN A 378 4.28 -7.31 11.81
C GLN A 378 4.09 -8.81 11.56
N LEU A 379 4.71 -9.37 10.52
CA LEU A 379 4.71 -10.80 10.25
C LEU A 379 5.26 -11.62 11.44
N ARG A 380 6.37 -11.18 12.05
CA ARG A 380 6.91 -11.86 13.25
C ARG A 380 5.92 -11.82 14.41
N ARG A 381 5.35 -10.65 14.72
CA ARG A 381 4.30 -10.52 15.75
C ARG A 381 3.12 -11.46 15.48
N TRP A 382 2.64 -11.50 14.24
CA TRP A 382 1.55 -12.37 13.81
C TRP A 382 1.86 -13.85 14.00
N ARG A 383 3.07 -14.29 13.59
CA ARG A 383 3.57 -15.66 13.83
C ARG A 383 3.71 -16.00 15.31
N ASP A 384 4.07 -15.02 16.13
CA ASP A 384 4.17 -15.16 17.59
C ASP A 384 2.80 -15.15 18.29
N GLY A 385 1.70 -15.07 17.53
CA GLY A 385 0.32 -15.14 18.02
C GLY A 385 -0.31 -13.79 18.39
N ASP A 386 0.34 -12.67 18.09
CA ASP A 386 -0.24 -11.34 18.27
C ASP A 386 -1.27 -11.05 17.17
N VAL A 387 -2.53 -11.39 17.47
CA VAL A 387 -3.66 -11.18 16.56
C VAL A 387 -3.92 -9.71 16.22
N THR A 388 -3.35 -8.78 16.98
CA THR A 388 -3.48 -7.35 16.70
C THR A 388 -2.57 -6.88 15.57
N ALA A 389 -1.52 -7.63 15.27
CA ALA A 389 -0.72 -7.47 14.05
C ALA A 389 -1.45 -8.08 12.83
N SER A 390 -2.71 -7.68 12.61
CA SER A 390 -3.57 -8.30 11.59
C SER A 390 -3.06 -8.03 10.16
N PRO A 391 -2.89 -9.08 9.34
CA PRO A 391 -2.41 -8.96 7.95
C PRO A 391 -3.35 -8.15 7.06
N LEU A 392 -4.62 -7.96 7.44
CA LEU A 392 -5.57 -7.10 6.73
C LEU A 392 -5.04 -5.67 6.52
N TYR A 393 -4.12 -5.21 7.36
CA TYR A 393 -3.53 -3.88 7.29
C TYR A 393 -2.14 -3.88 6.66
N TRP A 394 -1.19 -4.57 7.27
CA TRP A 394 0.21 -4.46 6.87
C TRP A 394 0.52 -5.22 5.58
N ALA A 395 -0.18 -6.33 5.30
CA ALA A 395 -0.02 -7.06 4.05
C ALA A 395 -0.68 -6.33 2.86
N ALA A 396 -1.59 -5.39 3.13
CA ALA A 396 -2.24 -4.59 2.11
C ALA A 396 -1.29 -3.57 1.47
N LEU A 397 -0.19 -3.23 2.15
CA LEU A 397 0.73 -2.20 1.69
C LEU A 397 1.57 -2.68 0.51
N ALA A 398 1.59 -1.88 -0.54
CA ALA A 398 2.47 -2.01 -1.69
C ALA A 398 3.23 -0.69 -1.88
N THR A 399 4.55 -0.77 -2.10
CA THR A 399 5.38 0.41 -2.37
C THR A 399 5.87 0.38 -3.80
N PHE A 400 5.52 1.43 -4.55
CA PHE A 400 5.91 1.66 -5.93
C PHE A 400 7.09 2.63 -5.95
N ALA A 401 8.12 2.34 -6.74
CA ALA A 401 9.32 3.17 -6.77
C ALA A 401 9.89 3.35 -8.18
N VAL A 402 10.47 4.53 -8.42
CA VAL A 402 11.15 4.96 -9.67
C VAL A 402 12.43 5.71 -9.37
N ASP A 403 13.21 6.06 -10.40
CA ASP A 403 14.42 6.88 -10.29
C ASP A 403 15.49 6.37 -9.31
N GLY A 404 15.51 5.06 -9.06
CA GLY A 404 16.44 4.45 -8.10
C GLY A 404 15.99 4.55 -6.63
N ALA A 405 14.81 5.13 -6.33
CA ALA A 405 14.23 5.04 -5.00
C ALA A 405 13.97 3.58 -4.61
N ARG A 406 14.11 3.27 -3.31
CA ARG A 406 13.97 1.93 -2.75
C ARG A 406 13.23 1.97 -1.43
#